data_AF-A0A8S3FZA4-F1
#
_entry.id   AF-A0A8S3FZA4-F1
#
_cell.length_a   1.000
_cell.length_b   1.000
_cell.length_c   1.000
_cell.angle_alpha   90.00
_cell.angle_beta   90.00
_cell.angle_gamma   90.00
#
_symmetry.space_group_name_H-M   'P 1'
#
loop_
_entity.id
_entity.type
_entity.pdbx_description
1 polymer ?
#
loop_
_entity_poly.entity_id
_entity_poly.type
_entity_poly.pdbx_seq_one_letter_code
_entity_poly.pdbx_strand_id
1 'polypeptide(L)'
;WFFLREQQLSLFFQDATHLATKWRNRLLSSTTELRLGDQSISIDHLYSIIDNAKFTKIDHGLTKSDINPKDRQNFSSCVKLTSDDPFKI
;
A
#
# COMPACT_ATOMS: atom_id res chain seq x y z
N TRP A 1 20.57 14.92 10.05
CA TRP A 1 21.63 14.49 10.97
C TRP A 1 21.12 14.72 12.39
N PHE A 2 20.94 13.66 13.18
CA PHE A 2 20.47 13.75 14.56
C PHE A 2 21.66 13.53 15.50
N PHE A 3 21.84 14.44 16.46
CA PHE A 3 22.88 14.36 17.48
C PHE A 3 22.30 13.62 18.71
N LEU A 4 22.77 12.40 18.97
CA LEU A 4 22.33 11.57 20.10
C LEU A 4 23.39 11.60 21.21
N ARG A 5 22.98 11.81 22.47
CA ARG A 5 23.87 11.74 23.64
C ARG A 5 24.16 10.29 24.03
N GLU A 6 25.31 10.06 24.67
CA GLU A 6 25.91 8.74 24.94
C GLU A 6 25.17 7.84 25.96
N GLN A 7 24.15 8.33 26.66
CA GLN A 7 23.45 7.52 27.68
C GLN A 7 22.15 6.94 27.13
N GLN A 8 22.25 5.64 26.79
CA GLN A 8 21.20 4.71 26.33
C GLN A 8 20.63 4.98 24.91
N LEU A 9 21.35 4.47 23.91
CA LEU A 9 20.97 4.39 22.48
C LEU A 9 19.96 3.25 22.21
N SER A 10 18.86 3.18 22.96
CA SER A 10 17.78 2.26 22.58
C SER A 10 16.98 2.87 21.43
N LEU A 11 17.20 2.37 20.21
CA LEU A 11 16.43 2.77 19.04
C LEU A 11 15.15 1.93 18.98
N PHE A 12 14.02 2.61 19.08
CA PHE A 12 12.70 1.98 18.91
C PHE A 12 12.24 2.21 17.48
N PHE A 13 12.06 1.13 16.74
CA PHE A 13 11.51 1.17 15.40
C PHE A 13 10.10 0.58 15.41
N GLN A 14 9.24 1.15 14.59
CA GLN A 14 8.00 0.48 14.25
C GLN A 14 8.25 -0.63 13.24
N ASP A 15 7.47 -1.68 13.34
CA ASP A 15 7.44 -2.74 12.35
C ASP A 15 7.03 -2.18 10.98
N ALA A 16 7.95 -2.30 10.01
CA ALA A 16 7.77 -1.84 8.65
C ALA A 16 6.61 -2.57 7.93
N THR A 17 6.41 -3.85 8.21
CA THR A 17 5.30 -4.65 7.67
C THR A 17 3.97 -4.11 8.15
N HIS A 18 3.87 -3.80 9.45
CA HIS A 18 2.67 -3.21 10.02
C HIS A 18 2.40 -1.80 9.50
N LEU A 19 3.45 -0.99 9.31
CA LEU A 19 3.34 0.33 8.69
C LEU A 19 2.79 0.22 7.27
N ALA A 20 3.40 -0.58 6.41
CA ALA A 20 2.96 -0.78 5.03
C ALA A 20 1.50 -1.26 4.96
N THR A 21 1.12 -2.20 5.83
CA THR A 21 -0.25 -2.71 5.90
C THR A 21 -1.25 -1.61 6.34
N LYS A 22 -0.87 -0.72 7.26
CA LYS A 22 -1.69 0.46 7.61
C LYS A 22 -1.88 1.40 6.44
N TRP A 23 -0.84 1.65 5.65
CA TRP A 23 -0.92 2.48 4.44
C TRP A 23 -1.87 1.88 3.42
N ARG A 24 -1.73 0.57 3.12
CA ARG A 24 -2.67 -0.16 2.26
C ARG A 24 -4.11 -0.04 2.77
N ASN A 25 -4.35 -0.31 4.05
CA ASN A 25 -5.69 -0.24 4.64
C ASN A 25 -6.30 1.16 4.56
N ARG A 26 -5.47 2.21 4.63
CA ARG A 26 -5.91 3.59 4.48
C ARG A 26 -6.23 3.93 3.02
N LEU A 27 -5.43 3.43 2.07
CA LEU A 27 -5.69 3.60 0.64
C LEU A 27 -6.96 2.85 0.19
N LEU A 28 -7.24 1.69 0.76
CA LEU A 28 -8.44 0.90 0.47
C LEU A 28 -9.67 1.32 1.30
N SER A 29 -9.54 2.34 2.17
CA SER A 29 -10.63 2.78 3.03
C SER A 29 -11.70 3.50 2.22
N SER A 30 -12.96 3.06 2.34
CA SER A 30 -14.11 3.78 1.77
C SER A 30 -14.49 5.03 2.58
N THR A 31 -13.98 5.15 3.80
CA THR A 31 -14.34 6.23 4.74
C THR A 31 -13.30 7.34 4.77
N THR A 32 -12.10 7.10 4.25
CA THR A 32 -10.96 8.01 4.42
C THR A 32 -10.22 8.14 3.10
N GLU A 33 -10.18 9.36 2.57
CA GLU A 33 -9.32 9.68 1.43
C GLU A 33 -7.86 9.77 1.87
N LEU A 34 -6.96 9.14 1.10
CA LEU A 34 -5.54 9.30 1.29
C LEU A 34 -5.08 10.52 0.49
N ARG A 35 -4.73 11.61 1.17
CA ARG A 35 -4.21 12.81 0.52
C ARG A 35 -2.68 12.82 0.49
N LEU A 36 -2.11 13.01 -0.69
CA LEU A 36 -0.68 13.23 -0.91
C LEU A 36 -0.50 14.62 -1.50
N GLY A 37 -0.19 15.60 -0.64
CA GLY A 37 -0.21 17.01 -1.01
C GLY A 37 -1.61 17.44 -1.43
N ASP A 38 -1.73 17.99 -2.63
CA ASP A 38 -3.01 18.46 -3.21
C ASP A 38 -3.79 17.35 -3.94
N GLN A 39 -3.23 16.14 -4.04
CA GLN A 39 -3.85 15.01 -4.73
C GLN A 39 -4.59 14.09 -3.74
N SER A 40 -5.77 13.61 -4.14
CA SER A 40 -6.55 12.64 -3.37
C SER A 40 -6.52 11.28 -4.07
N ILE A 41 -6.17 10.24 -3.30
CA ILE A 41 -6.10 8.86 -3.75
C ILE A 41 -7.22 8.08 -3.08
N SER A 42 -8.05 7.45 -3.91
CA SER A 42 -9.11 6.53 -3.48
C SER A 42 -8.91 5.15 -4.09
N ILE A 43 -9.67 4.18 -3.57
CA ILE A 43 -9.74 2.83 -4.11
C ILE A 43 -10.27 2.79 -5.56
N ASP A 44 -11.03 3.80 -5.98
CA ASP A 44 -11.62 3.87 -7.32
C ASP A 44 -10.55 3.92 -8.41
N HIS A 45 -9.42 4.55 -8.12
CA HIS A 45 -8.27 4.58 -9.02
C HIS A 45 -7.75 3.16 -9.30
N LEU A 46 -7.70 2.28 -8.29
CA LEU A 46 -7.31 0.89 -8.46
C LEU A 46 -8.35 0.08 -9.24
N TYR A 47 -9.65 0.30 -8.97
CA TYR A 47 -10.71 -0.34 -9.75
C TYR A 47 -10.63 0.09 -11.22
N SER A 48 -10.35 1.36 -11.51
CA SER A 48 -10.23 1.86 -12.87
C SER A 48 -9.07 1.25 -13.66
N ILE A 49 -8.04 0.74 -12.97
CA ILE A 49 -6.91 0.03 -13.59
C ILE A 49 -7.30 -1.43 -13.84
N ILE A 50 -7.89 -2.11 -12.84
CA ILE A 50 -8.27 -3.53 -12.92
C ILE A 50 -9.38 -3.78 -13.94
N ASP A 51 -10.38 -2.90 -13.99
CA ASP A 51 -11.53 -3.03 -14.90
C ASP A 51 -11.29 -2.33 -16.26
N ASN A 52 -10.07 -1.85 -16.53
CA ASN A 52 -9.74 -1.19 -17.78
C ASN A 52 -9.61 -2.20 -18.94
N ALA A 53 -10.31 -1.96 -20.05
CA ALA A 53 -10.19 -2.80 -21.24
C ALA A 53 -8.82 -2.73 -21.93
N LYS A 54 -8.00 -1.70 -21.65
CA LYS A 54 -6.67 -1.52 -22.26
C LYS A 54 -5.55 -2.27 -21.53
N PHE A 55 -5.73 -2.56 -20.24
CA PHE A 55 -4.72 -3.21 -19.42
C PHE A 55 -5.21 -4.59 -19.04
N THR A 56 -4.42 -5.60 -19.34
CA THR A 56 -4.72 -6.97 -18.93
C THR A 56 -4.18 -7.22 -17.52
N LYS A 57 -4.67 -8.27 -16.86
CA LYS A 57 -4.13 -8.73 -15.58
C LYS A 57 -2.62 -8.97 -15.61
N ILE A 58 -2.07 -9.31 -16.78
CA ILE A 58 -0.65 -9.56 -16.98
C ILE A 58 0.14 -8.24 -16.90
N ASP A 59 -0.44 -7.13 -17.35
CA ASP A 59 0.21 -5.83 -17.36
C ASP A 59 0.27 -5.20 -15.96
N HIS A 60 -0.80 -5.35 -15.16
CA HIS A 60 -0.89 -4.72 -13.84
C HIS A 60 -0.70 -5.68 -12.66
N GLY A 61 -0.75 -7.00 -12.84
CA GLY A 61 -0.54 -8.01 -11.79
C GLY A 61 -1.62 -8.12 -10.69
N LEU A 62 -2.50 -7.12 -10.58
CA LEU A 62 -3.54 -7.03 -9.54
C LEU A 62 -4.80 -7.87 -9.82
N THR A 63 -5.49 -8.26 -8.74
CA THR A 63 -6.83 -8.86 -8.77
C THR A 63 -7.76 -8.19 -7.77
N LYS A 64 -9.09 -8.37 -7.93
CA LYS A 64 -10.09 -7.81 -7.01
C LYS A 64 -9.90 -8.28 -5.57
N SER A 65 -9.32 -9.46 -5.36
CA SER A 65 -8.94 -9.94 -4.02
C SER A 65 -7.80 -9.15 -3.39
N ASP A 66 -6.81 -8.69 -4.16
CA ASP A 66 -5.66 -7.94 -3.62
C ASP A 66 -6.09 -6.55 -3.09
N ILE A 67 -7.19 -6.00 -3.61
CA ILE A 67 -7.76 -4.70 -3.18
C ILE A 67 -8.96 -4.85 -2.24
N ASN A 68 -9.21 -6.05 -1.69
CA ASN A 68 -10.32 -6.27 -0.76
C ASN A 68 -10.03 -5.64 0.62
N PRO A 69 -10.82 -4.63 1.07
CA PRO A 69 -10.58 -3.93 2.33
C PRO A 69 -10.93 -4.76 3.58
N LYS A 70 -11.62 -5.90 3.42
CA LYS A 70 -11.93 -6.80 4.54
C LYS A 70 -10.68 -7.52 5.06
N ASP A 71 -9.72 -7.77 4.18
CA ASP A 71 -8.50 -8.48 4.51
C ASP A 71 -7.39 -7.52 4.96
N ARG A 72 -7.50 -7.08 6.21
CA ARG A 72 -6.65 -6.00 6.78
C ARG A 72 -5.24 -6.42 7.17
N GLN A 73 -4.90 -7.71 7.14
CA GLN A 73 -3.58 -8.23 7.54
C GLN A 73 -2.78 -8.79 6.35
N ASN A 74 -3.32 -8.69 5.14
CA ASN A 74 -2.69 -9.24 3.95
C ASN A 74 -1.58 -8.32 3.43
N PHE A 75 -0.37 -8.61 3.91
CA PHE A 75 0.85 -7.95 3.51
C PHE A 75 1.29 -8.32 2.08
N SER A 76 1.00 -9.53 1.61
CA SER A 76 1.37 -9.93 0.23
C SER A 76 0.66 -9.07 -0.82
N SER A 77 -0.60 -8.70 -0.58
CA SER A 77 -1.33 -7.74 -1.39
C SER A 77 -0.71 -6.34 -1.34
N CYS A 78 -0.15 -5.95 -0.19
CA CYS A 78 0.58 -4.68 -0.07
C CYS A 78 1.82 -4.68 -0.97
N VAL A 79 2.60 -5.76 -0.95
CA VAL A 79 3.81 -5.90 -1.77
C VAL A 79 3.46 -5.82 -3.26
N LYS A 80 2.41 -6.52 -3.69
CA LYS A 80 1.94 -6.45 -5.09
C LYS A 80 1.50 -5.05 -5.50
N LEU A 81 0.75 -4.35 -4.64
CA LEU A 81 0.28 -2.99 -4.92
C LEU A 81 1.41 -1.97 -5.05
N THR A 82 2.54 -2.22 -4.39
CA THR A 82 3.73 -1.37 -4.43
C THR A 82 4.81 -1.91 -5.35
N SER A 83 4.55 -2.98 -6.11
CA SER A 83 5.55 -3.58 -6.98
C SER A 83 5.67 -2.79 -8.27
N ASP A 84 6.90 -2.43 -8.63
CA ASP A 84 7.20 -1.86 -9.96
C ASP A 84 7.20 -2.93 -11.06
N ASP A 85 7.23 -4.21 -10.67
CA ASP A 85 7.24 -5.36 -11.58
C ASP A 85 6.02 -6.28 -11.30
N PRO A 86 5.06 -6.39 -12.24
CA PRO A 86 3.88 -7.23 -12.05
C PRO A 86 4.20 -8.73 -11.97
N PHE A 87 5.41 -9.14 -12.34
CA PHE A 87 5.85 -10.55 -12.36
C PHE A 87 6.74 -10.96 -11.18
N LYS A 88 7.17 -10.01 -10.32
CA LYS A 88 7.90 -10.35 -9.10
C LYS A 88 6.91 -10.76 -8.00
N ILE A 89 6.77 -12.07 -7.81
CA ILE A 89 6.14 -12.71 -6.64
C ILE A 89 7.20 -13.51 -5.90
#